data_AF-A0A173MQN0-F1
#
_entry.id   AF-A0A173MQN0-F1
#
_cell.length_a   1.000
_cell.length_b   1.000
_cell.length_c   1.000
_cell.angle_alpha   90.00
_cell.angle_beta   90.00
_cell.angle_gamma   90.00
#
_symmetry.space_group_name_H-M   'P 1'
#
loop_
_entity.id
_entity.type
_entity.pdbx_description
1 polymer ?
#
loop_
_entity_poly.entity_id
_entity_poly.type
_entity_poly.pdbx_seq_one_letter_code
_entity_poly.pdbx_strand_id
1 'polypeptide(L)'
;MKKVVVIGPESTGKSTLCEQLAKHYQTEWCAEYAREYLLTHGSNYTFDNLLTIAQGQIVLENQHAVSVAQKQNPFLFIDTDMYVMKVWCEYVFNRCHQWILDEIVSRKYDLYLLCNIDLPWVKDELREYPDEQPRRELYQIYKDIMINQSTPWVDISGNYDERLQKAIAGVDTFITAG
;
A
#
# COMPACT_ATOMS: atom_id res chain seq x y z
N MET A 1 -11.16 -7.53 13.60
CA MET A 1 -10.33 -7.58 12.38
C MET A 1 -9.27 -6.50 12.48
N LYS A 2 -8.03 -6.84 12.16
CA LYS A 2 -6.86 -5.97 12.09
C LYS A 2 -6.58 -5.60 10.63
N LYS A 3 -6.19 -4.34 10.36
CA LYS A 3 -5.87 -3.86 9.02
C LYS A 3 -4.36 -3.71 8.85
N VAL A 4 -3.79 -4.45 7.91
CA VAL A 4 -2.37 -4.44 7.59
C VAL A 4 -2.17 -3.83 6.21
N VAL A 5 -1.48 -2.69 6.14
CA VAL A 5 -1.24 -1.97 4.89
C VAL A 5 0.12 -2.36 4.34
N VAL A 6 0.19 -2.68 3.05
CA VAL A 6 1.44 -2.84 2.31
C VAL A 6 1.70 -1.54 1.53
N ILE A 7 2.86 -0.94 1.76
CA ILE A 7 3.22 0.38 1.23
C ILE A 7 4.62 0.35 0.63
N GLY A 8 4.89 1.27 -0.31
CA GLY A 8 6.19 1.45 -0.92
C GLY A 8 6.09 1.83 -2.39
N PRO A 9 7.24 2.08 -3.05
CA PRO A 9 7.29 2.47 -4.45
C PRO A 9 6.63 1.46 -5.38
N GLU A 10 6.39 1.88 -6.62
CA GLU A 10 6.00 0.96 -7.69
C GLU A 10 7.04 -0.17 -7.89
N SER A 11 6.58 -1.32 -8.40
CA SER A 11 7.43 -2.48 -8.68
C SER A 11 8.23 -3.03 -7.48
N THR A 12 7.67 -2.96 -6.26
CA THR A 12 8.30 -3.51 -5.04
C THR A 12 7.60 -4.76 -4.48
N GLY A 13 6.67 -5.36 -5.26
CA GLY A 13 6.01 -6.62 -4.90
C GLY A 13 4.82 -6.49 -3.94
N LYS A 14 4.25 -5.29 -3.76
CA LYS A 14 3.14 -5.04 -2.82
C LYS A 14 1.92 -5.93 -3.07
N SER A 15 1.40 -5.94 -4.29
CA SER A 15 0.21 -6.72 -4.64
C SER A 15 0.45 -8.23 -4.46
N THR A 16 1.61 -8.71 -4.89
CA THR A 16 2.02 -10.12 -4.68
C THR A 16 2.08 -10.46 -3.20
N LEU A 17 2.64 -9.58 -2.37
CA LEU A 17 2.72 -9.80 -0.93
C LEU A 17 1.34 -9.82 -0.27
N CYS A 18 0.45 -8.88 -0.62
CA CYS A 18 -0.94 -8.86 -0.15
C CYS A 18 -1.68 -10.15 -0.50
N GLU A 19 -1.57 -10.62 -1.75
CA GLU A 19 -2.19 -11.87 -2.20
C GLU A 19 -1.64 -13.08 -1.44
N GLN A 20 -0.32 -13.17 -1.28
CA GLN A 20 0.33 -14.27 -0.55
C GLN A 20 -0.06 -14.29 0.93
N LEU A 21 -0.14 -13.13 1.57
CA LEU A 21 -0.58 -12.99 2.96
C LEU A 21 -2.06 -13.37 3.12
N ALA A 22 -2.92 -12.88 2.24
CA ALA A 22 -4.34 -13.24 2.24
C ALA A 22 -4.53 -14.76 2.08
N LYS A 23 -3.76 -15.39 1.20
CA LYS A 23 -3.75 -16.85 1.04
C LYS A 23 -3.25 -17.57 2.29
N HIS A 24 -2.18 -17.09 2.91
CA HIS A 24 -1.60 -17.69 4.12
C HIS A 24 -2.58 -17.64 5.30
N TYR A 25 -3.18 -16.48 5.56
CA TYR A 25 -4.12 -16.27 6.67
C TYR A 25 -5.58 -16.60 6.32
N GLN A 26 -5.82 -17.18 5.13
CA GLN A 26 -7.15 -17.56 4.63
C GLN A 26 -8.18 -16.42 4.70
N THR A 27 -7.75 -15.22 4.30
CA THR A 27 -8.56 -14.01 4.30
C THR A 27 -8.57 -13.33 2.93
N GLU A 28 -9.10 -12.11 2.87
CA GLU A 28 -9.11 -11.27 1.68
C GLU A 28 -8.05 -10.18 1.73
N TRP A 29 -7.77 -9.60 0.58
CA TRP A 29 -6.98 -8.39 0.44
C TRP A 29 -7.69 -7.40 -0.47
N CYS A 30 -7.45 -6.11 -0.22
CA CYS A 30 -7.88 -5.00 -1.06
C CYS A 30 -6.75 -4.64 -2.03
N ALA A 31 -7.04 -4.64 -3.33
CA ALA A 31 -6.08 -4.29 -4.38
C ALA A 31 -5.96 -2.77 -4.59
N GLU A 32 -4.90 -2.36 -5.30
CA GLU A 32 -4.62 -0.95 -5.59
C GLU A 32 -5.59 -0.45 -6.67
N TYR A 33 -6.49 0.45 -6.28
CA TYR A 33 -7.53 0.98 -7.14
C TYR A 33 -6.97 1.83 -8.29
N ALA A 34 -5.81 2.47 -8.10
CA ALA A 34 -5.14 3.23 -9.16
C ALA A 34 -4.91 2.37 -10.41
N ARG A 35 -4.56 1.09 -10.25
CA ARG A 35 -4.35 0.18 -11.37
C ARG A 35 -5.64 -0.03 -12.17
N GLU A 36 -6.76 -0.33 -11.51
CA GLU A 36 -8.06 -0.47 -12.16
C GLU A 36 -8.47 0.81 -12.89
N TYR A 37 -8.31 1.95 -12.22
CA TYR A 37 -8.68 3.25 -12.76
C TYR A 37 -7.89 3.58 -14.04
N LEU A 38 -6.55 3.45 -13.99
CA LEU A 38 -5.67 3.81 -15.09
C LEU A 38 -5.75 2.83 -16.28
N LEU A 39 -6.01 1.54 -16.04
CA LEU A 39 -6.30 0.59 -17.13
C LEU A 39 -7.60 0.95 -17.87
N THR A 40 -8.58 1.48 -17.14
CA THR A 40 -9.90 1.81 -17.69
C THR A 40 -9.91 3.18 -18.39
N HIS A 41 -9.20 4.17 -17.84
CA HIS A 41 -9.27 5.57 -18.28
C HIS A 41 -8.01 6.05 -19.02
N GLY A 42 -6.96 5.21 -19.07
CA GLY A 42 -5.65 5.53 -19.62
C GLY A 42 -4.64 5.96 -18.56
N SER A 43 -3.36 5.82 -18.90
CA SER A 43 -2.22 6.14 -18.01
C SER A 43 -1.92 7.64 -17.89
N ASN A 44 -2.55 8.49 -18.70
CA ASN A 44 -2.47 9.94 -18.55
C ASN A 44 -3.50 10.41 -17.52
N TYR A 45 -3.06 10.85 -16.36
CA TYR A 45 -3.92 11.35 -15.29
C TYR A 45 -3.61 12.80 -14.92
N THR A 46 -4.60 13.46 -14.34
CA THR A 46 -4.50 14.82 -13.81
C THR A 46 -4.44 14.80 -12.28
N PHE A 47 -4.11 15.94 -11.69
CA PHE A 47 -4.16 16.13 -10.25
C PHE A 47 -5.53 15.77 -9.66
N ASP A 48 -6.63 16.11 -10.33
CA ASP A 48 -7.99 15.82 -9.85
C ASP A 48 -8.34 14.33 -9.99
N ASN A 49 -7.75 13.61 -10.96
CA ASN A 49 -7.91 12.15 -11.04
C ASN A 49 -7.31 11.45 -9.82
N LEU A 50 -6.24 11.98 -9.22
CA LEU A 50 -5.69 11.41 -7.98
C LEU A 50 -6.69 11.47 -6.83
N LEU A 51 -7.56 12.49 -6.76
CA LEU A 51 -8.63 12.52 -5.77
C LEU A 51 -9.68 11.43 -6.04
N THR A 52 -10.06 11.24 -7.30
CA THR A 52 -10.99 10.15 -7.68
C THR A 52 -10.42 8.78 -7.36
N ILE A 53 -9.14 8.55 -7.65
CA ILE A 53 -8.44 7.30 -7.32
C ILE A 53 -8.40 7.09 -5.81
N ALA A 54 -8.07 8.12 -5.04
CA ALA A 54 -8.01 8.05 -3.59
C ALA A 54 -9.38 7.69 -2.98
N GLN A 55 -10.46 8.33 -3.47
CA GLN A 55 -11.84 8.01 -3.06
C GLN A 55 -12.22 6.56 -3.42
N GLY A 56 -11.86 6.10 -4.62
CA GLY A 56 -12.10 4.72 -5.04
C GLY A 56 -11.37 3.71 -4.16
N GLN A 57 -10.11 3.97 -3.79
CA GLN A 57 -9.35 3.14 -2.85
C GLN A 57 -10.08 3.00 -1.51
N ILE A 58 -10.60 4.11 -0.95
CA ILE A 58 -11.34 4.09 0.32
C ILE A 58 -12.65 3.30 0.21
N VAL A 59 -13.38 3.46 -0.89
CA VAL A 59 -14.60 2.69 -1.14
C VAL A 59 -14.28 1.18 -1.21
N LEU A 60 -13.26 0.80 -1.97
CA LEU A 60 -12.83 -0.58 -2.13
C LEU A 60 -12.36 -1.18 -0.80
N GLU A 61 -11.55 -0.45 -0.04
CA GLU A 61 -11.09 -0.88 1.28
C GLU A 61 -12.27 -1.14 2.23
N ASN A 62 -13.27 -0.25 2.25
CA ASN A 62 -14.45 -0.39 3.09
C ASN A 62 -15.30 -1.61 2.68
N GLN A 63 -15.42 -1.90 1.38
CA GLN A 63 -16.14 -3.09 0.90
C GLN A 63 -15.47 -4.39 1.38
N HIS A 64 -14.14 -4.49 1.24
CA HIS A 64 -13.40 -5.64 1.76
C HIS A 64 -13.48 -5.73 3.29
N ALA A 65 -13.42 -4.60 4.00
CA ALA A 65 -13.57 -4.58 5.45
C ALA A 65 -14.91 -5.16 5.91
N VAL A 66 -16.01 -4.84 5.21
CA VAL A 66 -17.34 -5.44 5.48
C VAL A 66 -17.33 -6.94 5.20
N SER A 67 -16.80 -7.38 4.05
CA SER A 67 -16.74 -8.80 3.68
C SER A 67 -15.94 -9.64 4.68
N VAL A 68 -14.74 -9.18 5.05
CA VAL A 68 -13.85 -9.85 6.01
C VAL A 68 -14.48 -9.91 7.41
N ALA A 69 -15.17 -8.84 7.83
CA ALA A 69 -15.89 -8.82 9.10
C ALA A 69 -17.06 -9.84 9.12
N GLN A 70 -17.82 -9.97 8.02
CA GLN A 70 -18.89 -10.97 7.91
C GLN A 70 -18.37 -12.41 7.99
N LYS A 71 -17.19 -12.65 7.41
CA LYS A 71 -16.50 -13.95 7.47
C LYS A 71 -15.77 -14.18 8.81
N GLN A 72 -15.78 -13.20 9.71
CA GLN A 72 -15.08 -13.23 11.00
C GLN A 72 -13.58 -13.47 10.87
N ASN A 73 -12.99 -13.07 9.74
CA ASN A 73 -11.58 -13.23 9.50
C ASN A 73 -10.78 -12.20 10.31
N PRO A 74 -9.62 -12.60 10.87
CA PRO A 74 -8.87 -11.74 11.79
C PRO A 74 -8.15 -10.58 11.08
N PHE A 75 -7.83 -10.68 9.78
CA PHE A 75 -7.02 -9.71 9.05
C PHE A 75 -7.66 -9.26 7.74
N LEU A 76 -7.39 -8.00 7.37
CA LEU A 76 -7.51 -7.50 6.01
C LEU A 76 -6.16 -6.92 5.59
N PHE A 77 -5.62 -7.41 4.47
CA PHE A 77 -4.41 -6.87 3.84
C PHE A 77 -4.78 -5.83 2.78
N ILE A 78 -4.07 -4.71 2.70
CA ILE A 78 -4.45 -3.57 1.87
C ILE A 78 -3.26 -3.10 1.05
N ASP A 79 -3.36 -3.22 -0.27
CA ASP A 79 -2.50 -2.55 -1.26
C ASP A 79 -3.34 -1.43 -1.86
N THR A 80 -3.19 -0.16 -1.55
CA THR A 80 -2.32 0.51 -0.60
C THR A 80 -3.17 1.57 0.12
N ASP A 81 -2.59 2.62 0.72
CA ASP A 81 -3.35 3.64 1.44
C ASP A 81 -3.10 5.08 0.98
N MET A 82 -3.65 6.03 1.74
CA MET A 82 -3.61 7.46 1.42
C MET A 82 -2.21 8.07 1.50
N TYR A 83 -1.23 7.43 2.17
CA TYR A 83 0.15 7.91 2.09
C TYR A 83 0.72 7.74 0.68
N VAL A 84 0.38 6.67 -0.04
CA VAL A 84 0.76 6.53 -1.46
C VAL A 84 0.13 7.64 -2.28
N MET A 85 -1.16 7.92 -2.07
CA MET A 85 -1.83 9.02 -2.78
C MET A 85 -1.21 10.38 -2.48
N LYS A 86 -0.83 10.65 -1.22
CA LYS A 86 -0.11 11.87 -0.84
C LYS A 86 1.23 11.98 -1.56
N VAL A 87 2.03 10.91 -1.56
CA VAL A 87 3.35 10.90 -2.21
C VAL A 87 3.21 11.15 -3.70
N TRP A 88 2.29 10.50 -4.40
CA TRP A 88 2.08 10.75 -5.83
C TRP A 88 1.60 12.16 -6.13
N CYS A 89 0.68 12.69 -5.33
CA CYS A 89 0.25 14.09 -5.42
C CYS A 89 1.45 15.05 -5.32
N GLU A 90 2.30 14.89 -4.30
CA GLU A 90 3.43 15.78 -4.04
C GLU A 90 4.56 15.58 -5.05
N TYR A 91 4.88 14.35 -5.41
CA TYR A 91 5.99 14.02 -6.29
C TYR A 91 5.73 14.42 -7.75
N VAL A 92 4.49 14.26 -8.23
CA VAL A 92 4.13 14.56 -9.63
C VAL A 92 3.61 15.98 -9.82
N PHE A 93 2.85 16.51 -8.85
CA PHE A 93 2.16 17.79 -8.99
C PHE A 93 2.60 18.86 -7.99
N ASN A 94 3.51 18.55 -7.06
CA ASN A 94 4.02 19.48 -6.04
C ASN A 94 2.90 20.11 -5.16
N ARG A 95 1.81 19.36 -4.95
CA ARG A 95 0.69 19.74 -4.08
C ARG A 95 -0.13 18.52 -3.72
N CYS A 96 -0.87 18.54 -2.60
CA CYS A 96 -1.75 17.44 -2.18
C CYS A 96 -3.19 17.93 -1.95
N HIS A 97 -4.17 17.07 -2.23
CA HIS A 97 -5.57 17.36 -1.90
C HIS A 97 -5.78 17.29 -0.39
N GLN A 98 -6.44 18.30 0.18
CA GLN A 98 -6.74 18.32 1.62
C GLN A 98 -7.53 17.08 2.05
N TRP A 99 -8.45 16.60 1.21
CA TRP A 99 -9.23 15.39 1.46
C TRP A 99 -8.34 14.15 1.72
N ILE A 100 -7.24 14.00 0.98
CA ILE A 100 -6.28 12.89 1.18
C ILE A 100 -5.61 13.02 2.55
N LEU A 101 -5.20 14.24 2.93
CA LEU A 101 -4.58 14.49 4.24
C LEU A 101 -5.56 14.22 5.39
N ASP A 102 -6.82 14.59 5.22
CA ASP A 102 -7.87 14.36 6.23
C ASP A 102 -8.13 12.85 6.42
N GLU A 103 -8.13 12.06 5.34
CA GLU A 103 -8.25 10.60 5.42
C GLU A 103 -7.03 9.93 6.09
N ILE A 104 -5.81 10.44 5.88
CA ILE A 104 -4.62 9.94 6.60
C ILE A 104 -4.80 10.09 8.12
N VAL A 105 -5.37 11.21 8.58
CA VAL A 105 -5.56 11.49 10.01
C VAL A 105 -6.71 10.66 10.60
N SER A 106 -7.81 10.55 9.85
CA SER A 106 -9.06 9.94 10.33
C SER A 106 -8.97 8.41 10.38
N ARG A 107 -8.33 7.79 9.39
CA ARG A 107 -8.25 6.34 9.27
C ARG A 107 -7.26 5.75 10.26
N LYS A 108 -7.53 4.50 10.65
CA LYS A 108 -6.69 3.74 11.59
C LYS A 108 -6.31 2.41 10.95
N TYR A 109 -5.01 2.15 10.97
CA TYR A 109 -4.39 0.92 10.52
C TYR A 109 -3.55 0.36 11.66
N ASP A 110 -3.42 -0.96 11.71
CA ASP A 110 -2.80 -1.68 12.81
C ASP A 110 -1.31 -1.94 12.58
N LEU A 111 -0.90 -2.13 11.32
CA LEU A 111 0.48 -2.44 10.94
C LEU A 111 0.75 -1.98 9.50
N TYR A 112 1.94 -1.43 9.27
CA TYR A 112 2.47 -1.18 7.93
C TYR A 112 3.59 -2.17 7.56
N LEU A 113 3.60 -2.62 6.32
CA LEU A 113 4.65 -3.41 5.71
C LEU A 113 5.28 -2.59 4.58
N LEU A 114 6.46 -2.02 4.82
CA LEU A 114 7.16 -1.16 3.87
C LEU A 114 8.03 -2.00 2.93
N CYS A 115 7.62 -2.13 1.68
CA CYS A 115 8.35 -2.87 0.65
C CYS A 115 9.57 -2.09 0.12
N ASN A 116 10.75 -2.70 0.27
CA ASN A 116 12.03 -2.18 -0.22
C ASN A 116 12.16 -2.31 -1.75
N ILE A 117 13.18 -1.68 -2.34
CA ILE A 117 13.41 -1.59 -3.79
C ILE A 117 14.43 -2.62 -4.33
N ASP A 118 14.80 -3.60 -3.53
CA ASP A 118 15.78 -4.64 -3.87
C ASP A 118 15.28 -5.67 -4.91
N LEU A 119 13.98 -5.70 -5.19
CA LEU A 119 13.46 -6.42 -6.35
C LEU A 119 13.80 -5.68 -7.66
N PRO A 120 14.11 -6.42 -8.74
CA PRO A 120 14.27 -5.83 -10.06
C PRO A 120 13.01 -5.03 -10.44
N TRP A 121 13.21 -3.85 -11.02
CA TRP A 121 12.09 -3.14 -11.62
C TRP A 121 11.64 -3.90 -12.85
N VAL A 122 10.36 -4.22 -12.93
CA VAL A 122 9.78 -4.91 -14.10
C VAL A 122 9.01 -3.88 -14.93
N LYS A 123 9.15 -3.90 -16.25
CA LYS A 123 8.38 -2.98 -17.10
C LYS A 123 6.92 -3.40 -17.14
N ASP A 124 6.05 -2.39 -17.06
CA ASP A 124 4.59 -2.52 -17.12
C ASP A 124 4.04 -1.21 -17.71
N GLU A 125 2.84 -1.26 -18.28
CA GLU A 125 2.24 -0.15 -19.04
C GLU A 125 1.85 1.06 -18.18
N LEU A 126 1.81 0.89 -16.85
CA LEU A 126 1.43 1.92 -15.89
C LEU A 126 2.58 2.46 -15.04
N ARG A 127 3.80 1.95 -15.20
CA ARG A 127 4.93 2.31 -14.31
C ARG A 127 5.71 3.50 -14.87
N GLU A 128 6.01 4.46 -14.00
CA GLU A 128 6.53 5.78 -14.41
C GLU A 128 8.03 5.96 -14.19
N TYR A 129 8.61 5.31 -13.18
CA TYR A 129 9.95 5.62 -12.70
C TYR A 129 10.86 4.37 -12.68
N PRO A 130 11.35 3.92 -13.86
CA PRO A 130 12.25 2.77 -13.96
C PRO A 130 13.65 3.03 -13.39
N ASP A 131 14.08 4.29 -13.38
CA ASP A 131 15.42 4.68 -13.03
C ASP A 131 15.71 4.48 -11.53
N GLU A 132 16.94 4.09 -11.22
CA GLU A 132 17.34 3.76 -9.84
C GLU A 132 17.17 4.94 -8.88
N GLN A 133 17.50 6.15 -9.33
CA GLN A 133 17.49 7.34 -8.47
C GLN A 133 16.07 7.72 -7.99
N PRO A 134 15.06 7.88 -8.86
CA PRO A 134 13.67 8.06 -8.43
C PRO A 134 13.14 6.96 -7.50
N ARG A 135 13.52 5.69 -7.73
CA ARG A 135 13.11 4.58 -6.87
C ARG A 135 13.68 4.72 -5.45
N ARG A 136 14.95 5.13 -5.32
CA ARG A 136 15.59 5.43 -4.03
C ARG A 136 14.94 6.61 -3.33
N GLU A 137 14.63 7.67 -4.06
CA GLU A 137 13.97 8.87 -3.53
C GLU A 137 12.57 8.54 -3.01
N LEU A 138 11.73 7.88 -3.80
CA LEU A 138 10.40 7.45 -3.39
C LEU A 138 10.45 6.54 -2.17
N TYR A 139 11.36 5.56 -2.15
CA TYR A 139 11.52 4.69 -0.97
C TYR A 139 11.89 5.49 0.29
N GLN A 140 12.80 6.45 0.17
CA GLN A 140 13.19 7.30 1.31
C GLN A 140 12.00 8.13 1.81
N ILE A 141 11.19 8.69 0.92
CA ILE A 141 9.96 9.42 1.29
C ILE A 141 9.02 8.51 2.09
N TYR A 142 8.75 7.29 1.61
CA TYR A 142 7.89 6.35 2.33
C TYR A 142 8.49 5.95 3.68
N LYS A 143 9.80 5.72 3.74
CA LYS A 143 10.50 5.39 4.98
C LYS A 143 10.43 6.52 6.00
N ASP A 144 10.61 7.76 5.57
CA ASP A 144 10.49 8.94 6.44
C ASP A 144 9.06 9.09 6.96
N ILE A 145 8.06 8.84 6.13
CA ILE A 145 6.66 8.79 6.59
C ILE A 145 6.50 7.73 7.69
N MET A 146 6.97 6.49 7.47
CA MET A 146 6.85 5.40 8.44
C MET A 146 7.56 5.70 9.77
N ILE A 147 8.72 6.37 9.73
CA ILE A 147 9.46 6.79 10.92
C ILE A 147 8.71 7.87 11.73
N ASN A 148 7.99 8.76 11.04
CA ASN A 148 7.36 9.95 11.66
C ASN A 148 5.88 9.75 12.02
N GLN A 149 5.34 8.53 11.89
CA GLN A 149 3.98 8.18 12.28
C GLN A 149 3.98 7.09 13.36
N SER A 150 2.85 6.90 14.06
CA SER A 150 2.80 6.09 15.29
C SER A 150 2.43 4.61 15.11
N THR A 151 1.86 4.22 13.98
CA THR A 151 1.49 2.82 13.70
C THR A 151 2.76 1.98 13.54
N PRO A 152 2.86 0.80 14.18
CA PRO A 152 3.99 -0.09 13.99
C PRO A 152 4.23 -0.41 12.51
N TRP A 153 5.49 -0.63 12.14
CA TRP A 153 5.84 -0.97 10.77
C TRP A 153 7.05 -1.91 10.68
N VAL A 154 7.14 -2.64 9.58
CA VAL A 154 8.23 -3.59 9.28
C VAL A 154 8.81 -3.30 7.90
N ASP A 155 10.14 -3.25 7.80
CA ASP A 155 10.83 -3.20 6.49
C ASP A 155 10.82 -4.60 5.84
N ILE A 156 10.30 -4.65 4.61
CA ILE A 156 10.15 -5.88 3.84
C ILE A 156 11.12 -5.86 2.65
N SER A 157 12.13 -6.71 2.73
CA SER A 157 13.26 -6.82 1.80
C SER A 157 13.57 -8.28 1.48
N GLY A 158 14.24 -8.53 0.36
CA GLY A 158 14.63 -9.84 -0.15
C GLY A 158 13.85 -10.23 -1.42
N ASN A 159 14.01 -11.48 -1.81
CA ASN A 159 13.18 -12.09 -2.86
C ASN A 159 11.74 -12.33 -2.36
N TYR A 160 10.84 -12.81 -3.24
CA TYR A 160 9.43 -13.00 -2.92
C TYR A 160 9.17 -13.90 -1.70
N ASP A 161 9.92 -15.00 -1.55
CA ASP A 161 9.76 -15.92 -0.43
C ASP A 161 10.26 -15.30 0.88
N GLU A 162 11.43 -14.64 0.85
CA GLU A 162 12.00 -13.94 2.01
C GLU A 162 11.07 -12.84 2.53
N ARG A 163 10.46 -12.08 1.61
CA ARG A 163 9.50 -11.03 1.93
C ARG A 163 8.25 -11.58 2.60
N LEU A 164 7.70 -12.67 2.07
CA LEU A 164 6.54 -13.34 2.65
C LEU A 164 6.86 -13.82 4.08
N GLN A 165 7.99 -14.48 4.28
CA GLN A 165 8.39 -14.96 5.62
C GLN A 165 8.58 -13.81 6.61
N LYS A 166 9.23 -12.71 6.19
CA LYS A 166 9.36 -11.50 7.04
C LYS A 166 8.02 -10.87 7.38
N ALA A 167 7.12 -10.79 6.41
CA ALA A 167 5.79 -10.22 6.61
C ALA A 167 4.95 -11.07 7.57
N ILE A 168 4.95 -12.40 7.41
CA ILE A 168 4.27 -13.33 8.34
C ILE A 168 4.82 -13.16 9.75
N ALA A 169 6.15 -13.18 9.91
CA ALA A 169 6.77 -12.99 11.22
C ALA A 169 6.40 -11.63 11.86
N GLY A 170 6.34 -10.56 11.05
CA GLY A 170 5.90 -9.24 11.49
C GLY A 170 4.44 -9.20 11.95
N VAL A 171 3.54 -9.80 11.16
CA VAL A 171 2.12 -9.91 11.49
C VAL A 171 1.92 -10.76 12.75
N ASP A 172 2.57 -11.93 12.86
CA ASP A 172 2.45 -12.83 14.01
C ASP A 172 2.99 -12.22 15.32
N THR A 173 4.09 -11.48 15.22
CA THR A 173 4.64 -10.72 16.37
C THR A 173 3.65 -9.65 16.83
N PHE A 174 3.03 -8.95 15.88
CA PHE A 174 2.02 -7.93 16.19
C PHE A 174 0.77 -8.54 16.86
N ILE A 175 0.35 -9.74 16.47
CA ILE A 175 -0.76 -10.46 17.10
C ILE A 175 -0.44 -10.82 18.56
N THR A 176 0.80 -11.28 18.82
CA THR A 176 1.20 -11.79 20.14
C THR A 176 1.42 -10.67 21.17
N ALA A 177 1.63 -9.44 20.71
CA ALA A 177 1.92 -8.28 21.54
C ALA A 177 0.66 -7.49 21.99
N GLY A 178 -0.55 -7.89 21.55
CA GLY A 178 -1.82 -7.25 21.90
C GLY A 178 -2.76 -8.18 22.67
#